data_AF-A0A392Q745-F1
#
_entry.id   AF-A0A392Q745-F1
#
_cell.length_a   1.000
_cell.length_b   1.000
_cell.length_c   1.000
_cell.angle_alpha   90.00
_cell.angle_beta   90.00
_cell.angle_gamma   90.00
#
_symmetry.space_group_name_H-M   'P 1'
#
loop_
_entity.id
_entity.type
_entity.pdbx_description
1 polymer ?
#
loop_
_entity_poly.entity_id
_entity_poly.type
_entity_poly.pdbx_seq_one_letter_code
_entity_poly.pdbx_strand_id
1 'polypeptide(L)' 'AVIDKFAERGLRSLAVAYQEVPDGKKESQGRPWQFVGLMPLFDPPRHDSAETIRRALDLGVNVKMIT' A
#
# COMPACT_ATOMS: atom_id res chain seq x y z
N ALA A 1 -13.01 9.88 2.81
CA ALA A 1 -13.43 8.47 2.61
C ALA A 1 -12.67 7.54 3.58
N VAL A 2 -12.95 6.23 3.64
CA VAL A 2 -12.23 5.28 4.53
C VAL A 2 -10.73 5.23 4.19
N ILE A 3 -10.38 5.36 2.91
CA ILE A 3 -8.99 5.41 2.42
C ILE A 3 -8.24 6.59 3.06
N ASP A 4 -8.82 7.79 3.05
CA ASP A 4 -8.18 8.98 3.65
C ASP A 4 -7.96 8.80 5.15
N LYS A 5 -8.91 8.17 5.86
CA LYS A 5 -8.76 7.85 7.29
C LYS A 5 -7.63 6.85 7.56
N PHE A 6 -7.33 5.94 6.63
CA PHE A 6 -6.16 5.07 6.72
C PHE A 6 -4.86 5.83 6.44
N ALA A 7 -4.85 6.71 5.43
CA ALA A 7 -3.71 7.55 5.10
C ALA A 7 -3.33 8.51 6.25
N GLU A 8 -4.31 9.14 6.90
CA GLU A 8 -4.12 9.97 8.09
C GLU A 8 -3.45 9.22 9.25
N ARG A 9 -3.61 7.90 9.29
CA ARG A 9 -2.99 7.00 10.29
C ARG A 9 -1.67 6.38 9.82
N GLY A 10 -1.16 6.76 8.65
CA GLY A 10 0.08 6.20 8.07
C GLY A 10 -0.07 4.78 7.51
N LEU A 11 -1.29 4.38 7.13
CA LEU A 11 -1.58 3.04 6.59
C LEU A 11 -1.83 3.12 5.08
N ARG A 12 -1.21 2.22 4.32
CA ARG A 12 -1.46 2.03 2.89
C ARG A 12 -2.78 1.27 2.70
N SER A 13 -3.59 1.64 1.72
CA SER A 13 -4.87 0.98 1.45
C SER A 13 -4.76 0.00 0.29
N LEU A 14 -5.13 -1.26 0.50
CA LEU A 14 -5.30 -2.26 -0.57
C LEU A 14 -6.77 -2.62 -0.73
N ALA A 15 -7.32 -2.49 -1.94
CA ALA A 15 -8.68 -2.94 -2.25
C ALA A 15 -8.70 -4.39 -2.74
N VAL A 16 -9.69 -5.16 -2.30
CA VAL A 16 -9.96 -6.53 -2.76
C VAL A 16 -11.26 -6.53 -3.54
N ALA A 17 -11.23 -7.13 -4.73
CA ALA A 17 -12.39 -7.36 -5.56
C ALA A 17 -12.43 -8.83 -6.00
N TYR A 18 -13.63 -9.33 -6.25
CA TYR A 18 -13.89 -10.69 -6.68
C TYR A 18 -14.76 -10.68 -7.93
N GLN A 19 -14.54 -11.63 -8.83
CA GLN A 19 -15.45 -11.91 -9.94
C GLN A 19 -15.57 -13.43 -10.12
N GLU A 20 -16.76 -13.87 -10.49
CA GLU A 20 -17.00 -15.24 -10.94
C GLU A 20 -16.74 -15.33 -12.45
N VAL A 21 -16.17 -16.45 -12.90
CA VAL A 21 -15.96 -16.77 -14.33
C VAL A 21 -16.78 -18.03 -14.68
N PRO A 22 -18.03 -17.88 -15.19
CA PRO A 22 -18.96 -19.00 -15.36
C PRO A 22 -18.44 -20.11 -16.29
N ASP A 23 -17.69 -19.73 -17.33
CA ASP A 23 -17.16 -20.67 -18.32
C ASP A 23 -15.98 -21.52 -17.79
N GLY A 24 -15.43 -21.18 -16.61
CA GLY A 24 -14.30 -21.88 -15.99
C GLY A 24 -12.97 -21.80 -16.77
N LYS A 25 -12.92 -21.09 -17.90
CA LYS A 25 -11.72 -20.91 -18.71
C LYS A 25 -11.00 -19.63 -18.33
N LYS A 26 -9.67 -19.69 -18.23
CA LYS A 26 -8.81 -18.57 -17.82
C LYS A 26 -8.99 -17.30 -18.68
N GLU A 27 -9.29 -17.47 -19.96
CA GLU A 27 -9.42 -16.36 -20.92
C GLU A 27 -10.87 -15.88 -21.12
N SER A 28 -11.86 -16.53 -20.49
CA SER A 28 -13.26 -16.14 -20.59
C SER A 28 -13.53 -14.85 -19.81
N GLN A 29 -14.54 -14.09 -20.26
CA GLN A 29 -15.03 -12.94 -19.51
C GLN A 29 -15.71 -13.39 -18.21
N GLY A 30 -15.38 -12.69 -17.12
CA GLY A 30 -16.06 -12.83 -15.85
C GLY A 30 -17.35 -12.02 -15.78
N ARG A 31 -18.09 -12.22 -14.69
CA ARG A 31 -19.15 -11.31 -14.26
C ARG A 31 -18.54 -9.96 -13.82
N PRO A 32 -19.35 -8.89 -13.67
CA PRO A 32 -18.87 -7.64 -13.09
C PRO A 32 -18.17 -7.88 -11.76
N TRP A 33 -17.07 -7.15 -11.54
CA TRP A 33 -16.33 -7.23 -10.29
C TRP A 33 -17.18 -6.75 -9.11
N GLN A 34 -17.22 -7.57 -8.07
CA GLN A 34 -17.74 -7.19 -6.77
C GLN A 34 -16.61 -6.61 -5.93
N PHE A 35 -16.81 -5.40 -5.43
CA PHE A 35 -15.94 -4.85 -4.40
C PHE A 35 -16.17 -5.59 -3.09
N VAL A 36 -15.12 -6.25 -2.58
CA VAL A 36 -15.20 -7.07 -1.36
C VAL A 36 -14.83 -6.25 -0.13
N GLY A 37 -13.79 -5.41 -0.23
CA GLY A 37 -13.38 -4.56 0.90
C GLY A 37 -12.02 -3.90 0.74
N LEU A 38 -11.60 -3.24 1.82
CA LEU A 38 -10.29 -2.60 1.97
C LEU A 38 -9.51 -3.27 3.10
N MET A 39 -8.22 -3.47 2.88
CA MET A 39 -7.26 -3.93 3.88
C MET A 39 -6.20 -2.83 4.12
N PRO A 40 -6.07 -2.32 5.36
CA PRO A 40 -5.00 -1.39 5.70
C PRO A 40 -3.69 -2.15 5.93
N LEU A 41 -2.59 -1.64 5.35
CA LEU A 41 -1.26 -2.20 5.46
C LEU A 41 -0.32 -1.20 6.13
N PHE A 42 0.37 -1.66 7.17
CA PHE A 42 1.40 -0.86 7.84
C PHE A 42 2.77 -1.19 7.26
N ASP A 43 3.55 -0.16 6.96
CA ASP A 43 4.92 -0.25 6.48
C ASP A 43 5.85 0.32 7.56
N PRO A 44 6.27 -0.51 8.54
CA PRO A 44 7.07 -0.03 9.65
C PRO A 44 8.43 0.48 9.13
N PRO A 45 8.95 1.59 9.67
CA PRO A 45 10.31 2.01 9.35
C PRO A 45 11.30 0.91 9.75
N ARG A 46 12.40 0.78 8.99
CA ARG A 46 13.47 -0.13 9.39
C ARG A 46 14.12 0.38 10.69
N HIS A 47 14.61 -0.56 11.49
CA HIS A 47 15.21 -0.28 12.80
C HIS A 47 16.34 0.76 12.77
N ASP A 48 17.08 0.85 11.66
CA ASP A 48 18.25 1.71 11.45
C ASP A 48 17.96 2.98 10.63
N SER A 49 16.75 3.15 10.10
CA SER A 49 16.43 4.24 9.18
C SER A 49 16.59 5.62 9.82
N ALA A 50 16.15 5.77 11.07
CA ALA A 50 16.27 7.04 11.78
C ALA A 50 17.74 7.42 12.05
N GLU A 51 18.56 6.45 12.43
CA GLU A 51 20.00 6.67 12.65
C GLU A 51 20.71 7.00 11.33
N THR A 52 20.38 6.27 10.26
CA THR A 52 20.99 6.47 8.94
C THR A 52 20.67 7.86 8.39
N ILE A 53 19.43 8.34 8.54
CA ILE A 53 19.04 9.70 8.14
C ILE A 53 19.85 10.74 8.94
N ARG A 54 19.96 10.55 10.26
CA ARG A 54 20.73 11.46 11.12
C ARG A 54 22.20 11.53 10.69
N ARG A 55 22.82 10.37 10.48
CA ARG A 55 24.22 10.26 10.06
C ARG A 55 24.46 10.88 8.69
N ALA A 56 23.53 10.71 7.74
CA ALA A 56 23.63 11.34 6.43
C ALA A 56 23.62 12.88 6.56
N LEU A 57 22.74 13.44 7.40
CA LEU A 57 22.68 14.88 7.66
C LEU A 57 23.95 15.41 8.32
N ASP A 58 24.51 14.71 9.30
CA ASP A 58 25.78 15.07 9.96
C ASP A 58 26.96 15.11 8.97
N LEU A 59 26.88 14.31 7.89
CA LEU A 59 27.86 14.28 6.80
C LEU A 59 27.55 15.30 5.68
N GLY A 60 26.56 16.17 5.85
CA GLY A 60 26.17 17.16 4.86
C GLY A 60 25.35 16.60 3.67
N VAL A 61 24.85 15.37 3.78
CA VAL A 61 24.02 14.72 2.75
C VAL A 61 22.54 14.84 3.12
N ASN A 62 21.78 15.53 2.27
CA ASN A 62 20.34 15.71 2.48
C ASN A 62 19.54 14.49 1.99
N VAL A 63 18.73 13.90 2.86
CA VAL A 63 17.84 12.78 2.52
C VAL A 63 16.47 13.30 2.12
N LYS A 64 15.97 12.88 0.95
CA LYS A 64 14.62 13.20 0.48
C LYS A 64 13.81 11.92 0.33
N MET A 65 12.65 11.89 0.97
CA MET A 65 11.68 10.81 0.79
C MET A 65 11.01 10.94 -0.59
N ILE A 66 11.02 9.85 -1.35
CA ILE A 66 10.20 9.67 -2.55
C ILE A 66 9.34 8.44 -2.28
N THR A 67 8.04 8.55 -2.53
CA THR A 67 7.05 7.48 -2.33
C THR A 67 6.14 7.34 -3.53
#